data_AF-A0A960JYR1-F1
#
_entry.id   AF-A0A960JYR1-F1
#
_cell.length_a   1.000
_cell.length_b   1.000
_cell.length_c   1.000
_cell.angle_alpha   90.00
_cell.angle_beta   90.00
_cell.angle_gamma   90.00
#
_symmetry.space_group_name_H-M   'P 1'
#
loop_
_entity.id
_entity.type
_entity.pdbx_description
1 polymer ?
#
loop_
_entity_poly.entity_id
_entity_poly.type
_entity_poly.pdbx_seq_one_letter_code
_entity_poly.pdbx_strand_id
1 'polypeptide(L)' 'MARKIRKAAVLGSGVMGSGIAAHLANAGIPVLLLDIVPRQLTPED' A
#
# COMPACT_ATOMS: atom_id res chain seq x y z
N MET A 1 -5.89 -5.66 26.14
CA MET A 1 -5.65 -4.32 25.56
C MET A 1 -5.37 -4.48 24.07
N ALA A 2 -5.98 -3.65 23.22
CA ALA A 2 -5.63 -3.61 21.79
C ALA A 2 -4.33 -2.82 21.59
N ARG A 3 -3.41 -3.34 20.78
CA ARG A 3 -2.14 -2.66 20.48
C ARG A 3 -2.39 -1.55 19.47
N LYS A 4 -1.96 -0.32 19.79
CA LYS A 4 -2.05 0.81 18.85
C LYS A 4 -1.13 0.58 17.65
N ILE A 5 -1.71 0.56 16.44
CA ILE A 5 -0.96 0.54 15.19
C ILE A 5 -0.42 1.96 14.95
N ARG A 6 0.90 2.07 14.77
CA ARG A 6 1.60 3.36 14.57
C ARG A 6 1.98 3.61 13.12
N LYS A 7 2.10 2.53 12.34
CA LYS A 7 2.48 2.53 10.93
C LYS A 7 2.09 1.19 10.34
N ALA A 8 1.77 1.16 9.04
CA ALA A 8 1.49 -0.04 8.28
C ALA A 8 2.31 -0.08 6.99
N ALA A 9 2.46 -1.27 6.41
CA ALA A 9 3.01 -1.46 5.07
C ALA A 9 2.05 -2.32 4.26
N VAL A 10 1.79 -1.93 3.02
CA VAL A 10 0.99 -2.66 2.03
C VAL A 10 1.93 -3.07 0.91
N LEU A 11 1.97 -4.38 0.62
CA LEU A 11 2.80 -4.96 -0.44
C LEU A 11 1.90 -5.22 -1.66
N GLY A 12 2.23 -4.57 -2.77
CA GLY A 12 1.42 -4.52 -3.99
C GLY A 12 0.63 -3.21 -4.09
N SER A 13 0.82 -2.49 -5.19
CA SER A 13 0.20 -1.19 -5.49
C SER A 13 -0.93 -1.27 -6.52
N GLY A 14 -1.31 -2.47 -6.94
CA GLY A 14 -2.52 -2.71 -7.73
C GLY A 14 -3.79 -2.17 -7.04
N VAL A 15 -4.93 -2.20 -7.76
CA VAL A 15 -6.19 -1.55 -7.35
C VAL A 15 -6.58 -1.82 -5.89
N MET A 16 -6.51 -3.07 -5.44
CA MET A 16 -6.83 -3.44 -4.06
C MET A 16 -5.82 -2.87 -3.05
N GLY A 17 -4.52 -3.01 -3.33
CA GLY A 17 -3.46 -2.56 -2.43
C GLY A 17 -3.46 -1.05 -2.23
N SER A 18 -3.65 -0.30 -3.32
CA SER A 18 -3.86 1.16 -3.28
C SER A 18 -5.11 1.53 -2.47
N GLY A 19 -6.23 0.82 -2.62
CA GLY A 19 -7.44 1.06 -1.83
C GLY A 19 -7.26 0.81 -0.34
N ILE A 20 -6.56 -0.27 0.04
CA ILE A 20 -6.25 -0.58 1.44
C ILE A 20 -5.33 0.49 2.04
N ALA A 21 -4.27 0.87 1.31
CA ALA A 21 -3.35 1.92 1.74
C ALA A 21 -4.06 3.26 1.91
N ALA A 22 -4.94 3.62 0.97
CA ALA A 22 -5.75 4.82 1.06
C ALA A 22 -6.65 4.82 2.30
N HIS A 23 -7.32 3.70 2.61
CA HIS A 23 -8.17 3.62 3.79
C HIS A 23 -7.39 3.78 5.11
N LEU A 24 -6.20 3.15 5.20
CA LEU A 24 -5.30 3.30 6.35
C LEU A 24 -4.79 4.73 6.50
N ALA A 25 -4.39 5.36 5.39
CA ALA A 25 -3.98 6.76 5.39
C ALA A 25 -5.12 7.69 5.80
N ASN A 26 -6.35 7.43 5.33
CA ASN A 26 -7.54 8.21 5.69
C ASN A 26 -7.89 8.07 7.19
N ALA A 27 -7.56 6.93 7.80
CA ALA A 27 -7.65 6.70 9.24
C ALA A 27 -6.49 7.35 10.04
N GLY A 28 -5.60 8.10 9.39
CA GLY A 28 -4.45 8.76 10.01
C GLY A 28 -3.30 7.81 10.36
N ILE A 29 -3.28 6.61 9.78
CA ILE A 29 -2.18 5.65 9.97
C ILE A 29 -1.15 5.88 8.85
N PRO A 30 0.09 6.27 9.18
CA PRO A 30 1.17 6.33 8.19
C PRO A 30 1.32 4.98 7.49
N VAL A 31 1.28 4.95 6.17
CA VAL A 31 1.37 3.71 5.38
C VAL A 31 2.52 3.78 4.39
N LEU A 32 3.27 2.70 4.26
CA LEU A 32 4.17 2.48 3.13
C LEU A 32 3.44 1.63 2.10
N LEU A 33 3.28 2.12 0.88
CA LEU A 33 2.83 1.31 -0.25
C LEU A 33 4.07 0.90 -1.05
N LEU A 34 4.39 -0.39 -1.02
CA LEU A 34 5.58 -0.94 -1.66
C LEU A 34 5.14 -1.85 -2.79
N ASP A 35 5.73 -1.69 -3.96
CA ASP A 35 5.54 -2.62 -5.07
C ASP A 35 6.88 -2.95 -5.72
N ILE A 36 6.91 -4.07 -6.44
CA ILE A 36 8.05 -4.46 -7.24
C ILE A 36 7.91 -3.81 -8.62
N VAL A 37 8.99 -3.20 -9.09
CA VAL A 37 9.05 -2.74 -10.48
C VAL A 37 9.15 -3.95 -11.41
N PRO A 38 8.39 -3.98 -12.51
CA PRO A 38 8.50 -5.06 -13.49
C PRO A 38 9.89 -5.07 -14.12
N ARG A 39 10.40 -6.26 -14.46
CA ARG A 39 11.74 -6.41 -15.08
C ARG A 39 11.80 -5.87 -16.51
N GLN A 40 10.66 -5.86 -17.18
CA GLN A 40 10.44 -5.37 -18.54
C GLN A 40 9.05 -4.71 -18.52
N LEU A 41 8.95 -3.49 -19.06
CA LEU A 41 7.66 -2.82 -19.24
C LEU A 41 7.02 -3.35 -20.53
N THR A 42 5.73 -3.67 -20.51
CA THR A 42 4.98 -3.85 -21.76
C THR A 42 4.52 -2.48 -22.28
N PRO A 43 4.16 -2.33 -23.56
CA PRO A 43 3.68 -1.06 -24.10
C PRO A 43 2.42 -0.52 -23.42
N GLU A 44 1.69 -1.37 -22.67
CA GLU A 44 0.43 -1.03 -22.01
C GLU A 44 0.60 -0.62 -20.53
N ASP A 45 1.80 -0.77 -19.97
CA ASP A 45 2.20 -0.39 -18.61
C ASP A 45 2.89 0.99 -18.57
#